data_AF-A0A4S8LAV2-F1
#
_entry.id   AF-A0A4S8LAV2-F1
#
_cell.length_a   1.000
_cell.length_b   1.000
_cell.length_c   1.000
_cell.angle_alpha   90.00
_cell.angle_beta   90.00
_cell.angle_gamma   90.00
#
_symmetry.space_group_name_H-M   'P 1'
#
loop_
_entity.id
_entity.type
_entity.pdbx_description
1 polymer ?
#
loop_
_entity_poly.entity_id
_entity_poly.type
_entity_poly.pdbx_seq_one_letter_code
_entity_poly.pdbx_strand_id
1 'polypeptide(L)' 'DDFEKLPETEIECIVAERWRKINKHRVQQFKVRWKGFDPSHDEWLGKQALRNAPDILTAWIN' A
#
# COMPACT_ATOMS: atom_id res chain seq x y z
N ASP A 1 -19.05 4.11 -9.43
CA ASP A 1 -19.16 2.64 -9.43
C ASP A 1 -17.91 2.09 -10.12
N ASP A 2 -16.78 2.10 -9.42
CA ASP A 2 -15.49 1.58 -9.91
C ASP A 2 -14.58 1.29 -8.70
N PHE A 3 -15.13 0.60 -7.70
CA PHE A 3 -14.41 0.20 -6.48
C PHE A 3 -14.34 -1.32 -6.33
N GLU A 4 -14.90 -2.07 -7.30
CA GLU A 4 -15.24 -3.50 -7.12
C GLU A 4 -14.19 -4.50 -7.61
N LYS A 5 -13.03 -4.08 -8.12
CA LYS A 5 -11.93 -5.01 -8.44
C LYS A 5 -10.57 -4.42 -8.13
N LEU A 6 -10.33 -4.14 -6.85
CA LEU A 6 -8.94 -4.22 -6.38
C LEU A 6 -8.57 -5.71 -6.39
N PRO A 7 -7.44 -6.09 -6.98
CA PRO A 7 -7.04 -7.49 -7.03
C PRO A 7 -6.99 -8.06 -5.61
N GLU A 8 -7.51 -9.27 -5.42
CA GLU A 8 -7.44 -10.06 -4.17
C GLU A 8 -6.01 -10.54 -3.89
N THR A 9 -5.02 -9.69 -4.14
CA THR A 9 -3.61 -9.99 -3.95
C THR A 9 -3.24 -9.79 -2.49
N GLU A 10 -2.69 -10.83 -1.87
CA GLU A 10 -2.27 -10.81 -0.48
C GLU A 10 -0.98 -9.97 -0.34
N ILE A 11 -1.08 -8.90 0.45
CA ILE A 11 0.08 -8.08 0.84
C ILE A 11 0.83 -8.84 1.93
N GLU A 12 2.14 -8.99 1.77
CA GLU A 12 3.01 -9.60 2.77
C GLU A 12 3.32 -8.61 3.90
N CYS A 13 3.84 -7.44 3.55
CA CYS A 13 4.20 -6.40 4.51
C CYS A 13 4.40 -5.03 3.84
N ILE A 14 4.50 -3.98 4.67
CA ILE A 14 5.01 -2.68 4.25
C ILE A 14 6.53 -2.68 4.43
N VAL A 15 7.25 -2.26 3.41
CA VAL A 15 8.72 -2.23 3.41
C VAL A 15 9.29 -0.82 3.52
N ALA A 16 8.50 0.20 3.20
CA ALA A 16 8.88 1.60 3.32
C ALA A 16 7.67 2.53 3.34
N GLU A 17 7.85 3.73 3.87
CA GLU A 17 6.88 4.82 3.75
C GLU A 17 7.51 6.07 3.12
N ARG A 18 6.69 6.86 2.42
CA ARG A 18 7.11 8.15 1.87
C ARG A 18 5.95 9.13 1.78
N TRP A 19 6.30 10.41 1.74
CA TRP A 19 5.35 11.49 1.45
C TRP A 19 5.60 12.02 0.04
N ARG A 20 4.61 11.92 -0.84
CA ARG A 20 4.67 12.46 -2.20
C ARG A 20 3.82 13.71 -2.31
N LYS A 21 4.38 14.78 -2.85
CA LYS A 21 3.60 15.98 -3.20
C LYS A 21 2.86 15.72 -4.52
N ILE A 22 1.54 15.80 -4.50
CA ILE A 22 0.68 15.72 -5.69
C ILE A 22 -0.09 17.04 -5.75
N ASN A 23 0.20 17.84 -6.77
CA ASN A 23 -0.28 19.22 -6.88
C ASN A 23 0.04 20.05 -5.62
N LYS A 24 -1.00 20.53 -4.92
CA LYS A 24 -0.89 21.30 -3.68
C LYS A 24 -0.97 20.43 -2.42
N HIS A 25 -1.20 19.13 -2.55
CA HIS A 25 -1.42 18.22 -1.43
C HIS A 25 -0.21 17.30 -1.21
N ARG A 26 -0.02 16.86 0.03
CA ARG A 26 0.91 15.78 0.38
C ARG A 26 0.12 14.51 0.59
N VAL A 27 0.51 13.45 -0.09
CA VAL A 27 -0.12 12.13 -0.01
C VAL A 27 0.91 11.17 0.57
N GLN A 28 0.55 10.51 1.66
CA GLN A 28 1.35 9.43 2.23
C GLN A 28 1.17 8.18 1.37
N GLN A 29 2.30 7.56 1.02
CA GLN A 29 2.36 6.31 0.30
C GLN A 29 3.20 5.31 1.08
N PHE A 30 2.84 4.05 0.97
CA PHE A 30 3.52 2.92 1.57
C PHE A 30 3.95 1.98 0.46
N LYS A 31 5.19 1.53 0.53
CA LYS A 31 5.73 0.53 -0.37
C LYS A 31 5.31 -0.83 0.16
N VAL A 32 4.48 -1.55 -0.59
CA VAL A 32 4.03 -2.89 -0.21
C VAL A 32 4.86 -3.95 -0.91
N ARG A 33 5.19 -5.01 -0.17
CA ARG A 33 5.68 -6.28 -0.69
C ARG A 33 4.49 -7.20 -0.90
N TRP A 34 4.36 -7.74 -2.10
CA TRP A 34 3.33 -8.72 -2.41
C TRP A 34 3.79 -10.12 -2.03
N LYS A 35 2.92 -10.92 -1.43
CA LYS A 35 3.27 -12.27 -1.02
C LYS A 35 3.57 -13.15 -2.23
N GLY A 36 4.72 -13.82 -2.19
CA GLY A 36 5.17 -14.68 -3.29
C GLY A 36 5.77 -13.92 -4.49
N PHE A 37 5.95 -12.60 -4.39
CA PHE A 37 6.64 -11.81 -5.40
C PHE A 37 7.96 -11.24 -4.90
N ASP A 38 8.88 -11.03 -5.83
CA ASP A 38 10.17 -10.39 -5.56
C ASP A 38 10.01 -8.88 -5.26
N PRO A 39 10.94 -8.27 -4.49
CA PRO A 39 11.07 -6.82 -4.30
C PRO A 39 10.89 -5.92 -5.53
N SER A 40 11.17 -6.45 -6.72
CA SER A 40 11.02 -5.77 -8.00
C SER A 40 9.55 -5.50 -8.34
N HIS A 41 8.62 -6.26 -7.77
CA HIS A 41 7.18 -6.07 -7.91
C HIS A 41 6.59 -5.14 -6.83
N ASP A 42 7.42 -4.65 -5.91
CA ASP A 42 6.95 -3.78 -4.83
C ASP A 42 6.33 -2.49 -5.38
N GLU A 43 5.13 -2.17 -4.89
CA GLU A 43 4.38 -1.02 -5.38
C GLU A 43 4.16 0.03 -4.28
N TRP A 44 4.10 1.31 -4.67
CA TRP A 44 3.77 2.40 -3.76
C TRP A 44 2.27 2.67 -3.76
N LEU A 45 1.59 2.18 -2.73
CA LEU A 45 0.15 2.35 -2.54
C LEU A 45 -0.16 3.51 -1.60
N GLY A 46 -1.26 4.21 -1.87
CA GLY A 46 -1.79 5.21 -0.94
C GLY A 46 -2.54 4.56 0.22
N LYS A 47 -2.74 5.29 1.31
CA LYS A 47 -3.53 4.82 2.47
C LYS A 47 -4.92 4.30 2.10
N GLN A 48 -5.55 4.86 1.05
CA GLN A 48 -6.87 4.41 0.59
C GLN A 48 -6.85 3.01 -0.02
N ALA A 49 -5.78 2.64 -0.75
CA ALA A 49 -5.63 1.32 -1.33
C ALA A 49 -5.39 0.24 -0.26
N LEU A 50 -4.79 0.63 0.87
CA LEU A 50 -4.57 -0.26 2.02
C LEU A 50 -5.79 -0.40 2.96
N ARG A 51 -6.93 0.24 2.64
CA ARG A 51 -8.15 0.12 3.48
C ARG A 51 -8.64 -1.33 3.61
N ASN A 52 -8.37 -2.16 2.61
CA ASN A 52 -8.76 -3.57 2.61
C ASN A 52 -7.76 -4.47 3.37
N ALA A 53 -6.66 -3.92 3.87
CA ALA A 53 -5.62 -4.65 4.62
C ALA A 53 -5.24 -3.90 5.92
N PRO A 54 -6.19 -3.73 6.87
CA PRO A 54 -5.96 -2.97 8.10
C PRO A 54 -4.91 -3.62 9.01
N ASP A 55 -4.80 -4.95 9.00
CA ASP A 55 -3.80 -5.70 9.78
C ASP A 55 -2.37 -5.36 9.38
N ILE A 56 -2.12 -5.18 8.07
CA ILE A 56 -0.78 -4.81 7.55
C ILE A 56 -0.38 -3.41 8.01
N LEU A 57 -1.32 -2.46 8.00
CA LEU A 57 -1.07 -1.11 8.51
C LEU A 57 -0.83 -1.12 10.02
N THR A 58 -1.58 -1.93 10.75
CA THR A 58 -1.42 -2.09 12.19
C THR A 58 -0.04 -2.66 12.52
N ALA A 59 0.40 -3.68 11.80
CA ALA A 59 1.72 -4.29 11.96
C ALA A 59 2.89 -3.35 11.65
N TRP A 60 2.69 -2.32 10.82
CA TRP A 60 3.72 -1.31 10.52
C TRP A 60 3.83 -0.21 11.58
N ILE A 61 2.72 0.16 12.22
CA ILE A 61 2.67 1.27 13.19
C ILE A 61 3.08 0.83 14.60
N ASN A 62 3.02 -0.47 14.89
CA ASN A 62 3.24 -1.08 16.20
C ASN A 62 4.66 -1.63 16.34
#